data_AF-A0A3R9X9J3-F1
#
_entry.id   AF-A0A3R9X9J3-F1
#
_cell.length_a   1.000
_cell.length_b   1.000
_cell.length_c   1.000
_cell.angle_alpha   90.00
_cell.angle_beta   90.00
_cell.angle_gamma   90.00
#
_symmetry.space_group_name_H-M   'P 1'
#
loop_
_entity.id
_entity.type
_entity.pdbx_description
1 polymer ?
#
loop_
_entity_poly.entity_id
_entity_poly.type
_entity_poly.pdbx_seq_one_letter_code
_entity_poly.pdbx_strand_id
1 'polypeptide(L)'
;MTDEPLIWTSSDAPYTAAIIRYPAGADPSALIAAFKPGTFTYDEKIGAARFDSSLKTAVLTELFKDWPRVQLVEGKSETELTYSNVVSRPAHIPARDNGSVITLTGFEHTP
;
A
#
# COMPACT_ATOMS: atom_id res chain seq x y z
N MET A 1 -4.01 -13.60 13.31
CA MET A 1 -3.04 -12.49 13.16
C MET A 1 -3.57 -11.64 12.02
N THR A 2 -3.65 -10.33 12.23
CA THR A 2 -4.24 -9.36 11.29
C THR A 2 -3.39 -9.31 10.02
N ASP A 3 -3.96 -9.75 8.89
CA ASP A 3 -3.31 -9.95 7.58
C ASP A 3 -3.21 -8.62 6.80
N GLU A 4 -2.95 -7.52 7.51
CA GLU A 4 -3.00 -6.17 6.95
C GLU A 4 -1.60 -5.64 6.64
N PRO A 5 -1.44 -4.90 5.53
CA PRO A 5 -0.22 -4.16 5.29
C PRO A 5 -0.06 -3.08 6.37
N LEU A 6 1.19 -2.86 6.78
CA LEU A 6 1.56 -1.90 7.80
C LEU A 6 2.43 -0.81 7.19
N ILE A 7 2.05 0.44 7.38
CA ILE A 7 2.90 1.60 7.11
C ILE A 7 3.41 2.14 8.44
N TRP A 8 4.73 2.19 8.59
CA TRP A 8 5.40 2.81 9.73
C TRP A 8 6.01 4.16 9.33
N THR A 9 5.76 5.19 10.13
CA THR A 9 6.40 6.51 9.99
C THR A 9 7.10 6.94 11.27
N SER A 10 8.20 7.68 11.13
CA SER A 10 8.90 8.24 12.28
C SER A 10 8.16 9.46 12.83
N SER A 11 7.86 9.45 14.13
CA SER A 11 7.21 10.58 14.83
C SER A 11 8.22 11.70 15.15
N ASP A 12 9.48 11.32 15.40
CA ASP A 12 10.55 12.25 15.83
C ASP A 12 11.20 12.97 14.63
N ALA A 13 11.26 12.28 13.50
CA ALA A 13 11.90 12.78 12.29
C ALA A 13 10.96 12.62 11.09
N PRO A 14 10.06 13.58 10.83
CA PRO A 14 9.04 13.50 9.78
C PRO A 14 9.62 13.41 8.36
N TYR A 15 10.89 13.80 8.17
CA TYR A 15 11.64 13.67 6.93
C TYR A 15 12.28 12.28 6.72
N THR A 16 12.15 11.38 7.69
CA THR A 16 12.64 10.01 7.56
C THR A 16 11.75 9.24 6.60
N ALA A 17 12.36 8.41 5.76
CA ALA A 17 11.63 7.51 4.89
C ALA A 17 10.64 6.65 5.70
N ALA A 18 9.39 6.63 5.24
CA ALA A 18 8.36 5.72 5.72
C ALA A 18 8.69 4.29 5.31
N ILE A 19 8.22 3.32 6.09
CA ILE A 19 8.43 1.90 5.85
C ILE A 19 7.08 1.26 5.56
N ILE A 20 7.02 0.34 4.61
CA ILE A 20 5.87 -0.52 4.37
C ILE A 20 6.25 -1.99 4.53
N ARG A 21 5.45 -2.69 5.34
CA ARG A 21 5.51 -4.15 5.55
C ARG A 21 4.25 -4.77 4.98
N TYR A 22 4.43 -5.76 4.13
CA TYR A 22 3.33 -6.53 3.54
C TYR A 22 3.06 -7.80 4.38
N PRO A 23 1.82 -8.31 4.41
CA PRO A 23 1.54 -9.60 5.02
C PRO A 23 2.23 -10.73 4.23
N ALA A 24 2.41 -11.87 4.89
CA ALA A 24 3.13 -13.01 4.30
C ALA A 24 2.38 -13.54 3.06
N GLY A 25 3.03 -13.53 1.90
CA GLY A 25 2.44 -13.98 0.64
C GLY A 25 1.71 -12.90 -0.15
N ALA A 26 1.67 -11.65 0.31
CA ALA A 26 1.20 -10.53 -0.50
C ALA A 26 2.20 -10.17 -1.60
N ASP A 27 1.67 -9.88 -2.79
CA ASP A 27 2.46 -9.38 -3.91
C ASP A 27 2.49 -7.84 -3.91
N PRO A 28 3.67 -7.22 -3.71
CA PRO A 28 3.79 -5.76 -3.72
C PRO A 28 3.89 -5.17 -5.13
N SER A 29 3.95 -6.01 -6.18
CA SER A 29 4.20 -5.57 -7.55
C SER A 29 3.11 -4.63 -8.05
N ALA A 30 1.86 -4.90 -7.69
CA ALA A 30 0.72 -4.05 -8.07
C ALA A 30 0.76 -2.66 -7.38
N LEU A 31 1.34 -2.55 -6.18
CA LEU A 31 1.60 -1.27 -5.55
C LEU A 31 2.78 -0.58 -6.24
N ILE A 32 3.92 -1.26 -6.37
CA ILE A 32 5.15 -0.70 -6.93
C ILE A 32 4.94 -0.19 -8.36
N ALA A 33 4.18 -0.92 -9.18
CA ALA A 33 3.86 -0.55 -10.56
C ALA A 33 3.00 0.73 -10.68
N ALA A 34 2.28 1.13 -9.62
CA ALA A 34 1.49 2.36 -9.60
C ALA A 34 2.34 3.62 -9.35
N PHE A 35 3.60 3.48 -8.95
CA PHE A 35 4.51 4.59 -8.66
C PHE A 35 5.69 4.64 -9.64
N LYS A 36 6.41 5.76 -9.62
CA LYS A 36 7.61 5.93 -10.44
C LYS A 36 8.70 4.94 -9.99
N PRO A 37 9.52 4.41 -10.91
CA PRO A 37 10.67 3.59 -10.54
C PRO A 37 11.59 4.40 -9.61
N GLY A 38 12.05 3.75 -8.53
CA GLY A 38 12.86 4.39 -7.49
C GLY A 38 12.06 5.05 -6.35
N THR A 39 10.72 5.02 -6.40
CA THR A 39 9.89 5.48 -5.25
C THR A 39 10.03 4.57 -4.03
N PHE A 40 10.16 3.26 -4.24
CA PHE A 40 10.34 2.28 -3.17
C PHE A 40 11.76 1.71 -3.23
N THR A 41 12.43 1.67 -2.09
CA THR A 41 13.75 1.06 -1.92
C THR A 41 13.65 -0.05 -0.89
N TYR A 42 13.94 -1.29 -1.28
CA TYR A 42 13.96 -2.40 -0.33
C TYR A 42 15.19 -2.31 0.57
N ASP A 43 14.98 -2.40 1.88
CA ASP A 43 16.05 -2.41 2.86
C ASP A 43 16.14 -3.80 3.48
N GLU A 44 17.20 -4.53 3.09
CA GLU A 44 17.43 -5.91 3.50
C GLU A 44 17.68 -6.05 5.01
N LYS A 45 18.11 -4.98 5.70
CA LYS A 45 18.41 -5.06 7.14
C LYS A 45 17.13 -5.15 7.96
N ILE A 46 16.09 -4.44 7.54
CA ILE A 46 14.78 -4.43 8.20
C ILE A 46 13.78 -5.37 7.52
N GLY A 47 14.10 -5.86 6.32
CA GLY A 47 13.27 -6.76 5.53
C GLY A 47 12.01 -6.09 4.98
N ALA A 48 12.06 -4.79 4.71
CA ALA A 48 10.89 -3.99 4.37
C ALA A 48 11.20 -2.92 3.31
N ALA A 49 10.18 -2.46 2.60
CA ALA A 49 10.35 -1.41 1.59
C ALA A 49 10.23 -0.03 2.23
N ARG A 50 11.11 0.89 1.82
CA ARG A 50 11.15 2.28 2.28
C ARG A 50 10.69 3.21 1.17
N PHE A 51 10.00 4.29 1.53
CA PHE A 51 9.52 5.30 0.59
C PHE A 51 9.47 6.69 1.24
N ASP A 52 9.35 7.74 0.44
CA ASP A 52 9.26 9.11 0.96
C ASP A 52 7.98 9.32 1.78
N SER A 53 8.11 9.86 3.00
CA SER A 53 6.96 10.06 3.91
C SER A 53 5.89 11.00 3.34
N SER A 54 6.26 11.89 2.42
CA SER A 54 5.32 12.78 1.72
C SER A 54 4.35 12.01 0.82
N LEU A 55 4.71 10.79 0.38
CA LEU A 55 3.88 9.93 -0.44
C LEU A 55 2.93 9.05 0.37
N LYS A 56 2.93 9.15 1.71
CA LYS A 56 2.08 8.33 2.61
C LYS A 56 0.62 8.27 2.15
N THR A 57 0.02 9.40 1.81
CA THR A 57 -1.39 9.45 1.36
C THR A 57 -1.61 8.71 0.05
N ALA A 58 -0.68 8.84 -0.90
CA ALA A 58 -0.76 8.14 -2.18
C ALA A 58 -0.55 6.63 -2.02
N VAL A 59 0.45 6.23 -1.24
CA VAL A 59 0.71 4.81 -0.91
C VAL A 59 -0.48 4.19 -0.21
N LEU A 60 -1.05 4.86 0.80
CA LEU A 60 -2.25 4.42 1.49
C LEU A 60 -3.45 4.26 0.54
N THR A 61 -3.62 5.21 -0.39
CA THR A 61 -4.71 5.17 -1.38
C THR A 61 -4.57 3.97 -2.31
N GLU A 62 -3.37 3.69 -2.82
CA GLU A 62 -3.14 2.52 -3.66
C GLU A 62 -3.28 1.22 -2.87
N LEU A 63 -2.82 1.16 -1.62
CA LEU A 63 -3.06 0.01 -0.75
C LEU A 63 -4.56 -0.25 -0.57
N PHE A 64 -5.38 0.79 -0.41
CA PHE A 64 -6.81 0.59 -0.26
C PHE A 64 -7.50 -0.02 -1.49
N LYS A 65 -6.87 0.01 -2.67
CA LYS A 65 -7.42 -0.65 -3.84
C LYS A 65 -7.39 -2.16 -3.69
N ASP A 66 -6.34 -2.70 -3.09
CA ASP A 66 -6.14 -4.15 -2.93
C ASP A 66 -6.51 -4.65 -1.51
N TRP A 67 -6.31 -3.82 -0.48
CA TRP A 67 -6.55 -4.16 0.93
C TRP A 67 -7.71 -3.33 1.52
N PRO A 68 -8.67 -3.96 2.22
CA PRO A 68 -9.78 -3.24 2.84
C PRO A 68 -9.36 -2.42 4.08
N ARG A 69 -8.21 -2.75 4.67
CA ARG A 69 -7.68 -2.16 5.89
C ARG A 69 -6.16 -2.06 5.81
N VAL A 70 -5.61 -1.02 6.43
CA VAL A 70 -4.17 -0.77 6.49
C VAL A 70 -3.83 -0.33 7.91
N GLN A 71 -2.77 -0.88 8.48
CA GLN A 71 -2.27 -0.45 9.78
C GLN A 71 -1.31 0.72 9.61
N LEU A 72 -1.63 1.85 10.24
CA LEU A 72 -0.75 3.00 10.35
C LEU A 72 -0.09 3.00 11.72
N VAL A 73 1.23 2.94 11.73
CA VAL A 73 2.03 2.97 12.94
C VAL A 73 2.96 4.17 12.91
N GLU A 74 3.03 4.89 14.01
CA GLU A 74 3.96 5.98 14.19
C GLU A 74 4.78 5.73 15.46
N GLY A 75 6.10 5.90 15.37
CA GLY A 75 7.00 5.61 16.48
C GLY A 75 8.30 6.36 16.37
N LYS A 76 9.07 6.40 17.46
CA LYS A 76 10.47 6.86 17.41
C LYS A 76 11.37 5.83 16.73
N SER A 77 10.99 4.55 16.83
CA SER A 77 11.66 3.41 16.19
C SER A 77 10.63 2.30 15.94
N GLU A 78 10.96 1.32 15.10
CA GLU A 78 10.07 0.17 14.87
C GLU A 78 9.75 -0.61 16.17
N THR A 79 10.61 -0.52 17.18
CA THR A 79 10.45 -1.08 18.53
C THR A 79 9.78 -0.15 19.53
N GLU A 80 9.71 1.16 19.25
CA GLU A 80 9.14 2.17 20.15
C GLU A 80 7.91 2.80 19.50
N LEU A 81 6.77 2.15 19.72
CA LEU A 81 5.46 2.55 19.23
C LEU A 81 4.95 3.75 20.02
N THR A 82 4.70 4.87 19.32
CA THR A 82 4.03 6.04 19.89
C THR A 82 2.53 5.98 19.63
N TYR A 83 2.15 5.55 18.43
CA TYR A 83 0.77 5.52 17.96
C TYR A 83 0.57 4.34 17.00
N SER A 84 -0.56 3.64 17.10
CA SER A 84 -0.96 2.59 16.16
C SER A 84 -2.46 2.68 15.93
N ASN A 85 -2.86 2.77 14.66
CA ASN A 85 -4.25 2.84 14.27
C ASN A 85 -4.49 2.00 13.01
N VAL A 86 -5.64 1.32 12.95
CA VAL A 86 -6.05 0.56 11.76
C VAL A 86 -7.06 1.40 11.01
N VAL A 87 -6.71 1.80 9.79
CA VAL A 87 -7.57 2.62 8.95
C VAL A 87 -8.28 1.72 7.96
N SER A 88 -9.59 1.87 7.88
CA SER A 88 -10.41 1.17 6.88
C SER A 88 -10.48 1.97 5.59
N ARG A 89 -10.61 1.26 4.46
CA ARG A 89 -10.79 1.88 3.16
C ARG A 89 -11.96 2.86 3.19
N PRO A 90 -11.73 4.13 2.82
CA PRO A 90 -12.81 5.10 2.71
C PRO A 90 -13.70 4.76 1.51
N ALA A 91 -15.00 5.02 1.63
CA ALA A 91 -16.01 4.60 0.66
C ALA A 91 -15.82 5.14 -0.77
N HIS A 92 -15.06 6.23 -0.94
CA HIS A 92 -14.78 6.85 -2.23
C HIS A 92 -13.60 6.22 -2.99
N ILE A 93 -12.81 5.34 -2.35
CA ILE A 93 -11.71 4.63 -3.01
C ILE A 93 -12.26 3.29 -3.54
N PRO A 94 -12.36 3.11 -4.86
CA PRO A 94 -12.79 1.84 -5.43
C PRO A 94 -11.72 0.76 -5.22
N ALA A 95 -12.16 -0.49 -5.02
CA ALA A 95 -11.27 -1.63 -5.08
C ALA A 95 -10.66 -1.75 -6.48
N ARG A 96 -9.45 -2.30 -6.59
CA ARG A 96 -8.84 -2.63 -7.88
C ARG A 96 -9.68 -3.74 -8.53
N ASP A 97 -10.29 -3.43 -9.65
CA ASP A 97 -11.02 -4.41 -10.45
C ASP A 97 -9.99 -5.30 -11.15
N ASN A 98 -9.73 -6.48 -10.57
CA ASN A 98 -8.68 -7.39 -11.04
C ASN A 98 -9.18 -8.33 -12.14
N GLY A 99 -9.98 -7.78 -13.08
CA GLY A 99 -10.48 -8.52 -14.23
C GLY A 99 -11.97 -8.39 -14.49
N SER A 100 -12.46 -7.20 -14.81
CA SER A 100 -13.49 -7.08 -15.85
C SER A 100 -12.85 -7.52 -17.16
N VAL A 101 -12.86 -8.83 -17.39
CA VAL A 101 -12.96 -9.36 -18.74
C VAL A 101 -14.16 -8.66 -19.36
N ILE A 102 -13.89 -7.64 -20.16
CA ILE A 102 -14.81 -7.22 -21.22
C ILE A 102 -14.84 -8.39 -22.20
N THR A 103 -15.71 -9.37 -21.94
CA THR A 103 -16.16 -10.27 -22.99
C THR A 103 -16.91 -9.39 -23.98
N LEU A 104 -16.21 -8.90 -25.01
CA LEU A 104 -16.82 -8.32 -26.20
C LEU A 104 -17.55 -9.46 -26.93
N THR A 105 -18.70 -9.88 -26.39
CA THR A 105 -19.64 -10.73 -27.11
C THR A 105 -20.60 -9.79 -27.81
N GLY A 106 -20.54 -9.77 -29.14
CA GLY A 106 -21.57 -9.20 -29.99
C GLY A 106 -21.23 -7.82 -30.55
N PHE A 107 -20.64 -7.81 -31.74
CA PHE A 107 -21.22 -7.00 -32.81
C PHE A 107 -21.47 -7.91 -34.01
N GLU A 108 -22.73 -7.89 -34.41
CA GLU A 108 -23.37 -8.80 -35.33
C GLU A 108 -22.81 -8.69 -36.74
N HIS A 109 -22.76 -9.83 -37.40
CA HIS A 109 -22.57 -9.97 -38.83
C HIS A 109 -23.87 -9.55 -39.51
N THR A 110 -23.87 -8.46 -40.28
CA THR A 110 -24.98 -8.14 -41.19
C THR A 110 -24.48 -8.24 -42.64
N PRO A 111 -25.28 -8.86 -43.53
CA PRO A 111 -24.86 -9.30 -44.88
C PRO A 111 -24.68 -8.16 -45.89
#